data_AF-J4UH33-F1
#
_entry.id   AF-J4UH33-F1
#
_cell.length_a   1.000
_cell.length_b   1.000
_cell.length_c   1.000
_cell.angle_alpha   90.00
_cell.angle_beta   90.00
_cell.angle_gamma   90.00
#
_symmetry.space_group_name_H-M   'P 1'
#
loop_
_entity.id
_entity.type
_entity.pdbx_description
1 polymer ?
#
loop_
_entity_poly.entity_id
_entity_poly.type
_entity_poly.pdbx_seq_one_letter_code
_entity_poly.pdbx_strand_id
1 'polypeptide(L)'
;MAKAFTKEEKIKIKEDIMETALDLFHEKGKKSLSISELTKRVGIAQGSFYNFWKDKESLIIDLMAYRSIQKLNDIEKEFSNSLTNPKKFLSDVIYRYAIDMVEKTKTQPIYQEAFKIFASQDSKKVKRVENLYGDFVDRLIDYWYKNNAVKTVDKQGLSNAFIGSFVLCSNYIHFNEDTFEEVLHIYIESIVNRYVEI
;
A
#
# COMPACT_ATOMS: atom_id res chain seq x y z
N MET A 1 6.11 1.60 39.95
CA MET A 1 6.12 0.87 38.66
C MET A 1 5.10 1.54 37.75
N ALA A 2 5.43 1.83 36.49
CA ALA A 2 4.44 2.34 35.54
C ALA A 2 3.32 1.30 35.40
N LYS A 3 2.06 1.73 35.53
CA LYS A 3 0.89 0.86 35.38
C LYS A 3 0.89 0.28 33.96
N ALA A 4 0.77 -1.05 33.83
CA ALA A 4 0.61 -1.68 32.52
C ALA A 4 -0.76 -1.30 31.93
N PHE A 5 -0.79 -0.97 30.64
CA PHE A 5 -2.03 -0.65 29.94
C PHE A 5 -2.97 -1.86 29.88
N THR A 6 -4.27 -1.64 30.04
CA THR A 6 -5.30 -2.64 29.77
C THR A 6 -5.36 -2.99 28.28
N LYS A 7 -6.11 -4.03 27.91
CA LYS A 7 -6.28 -4.40 26.49
C LYS A 7 -6.97 -3.27 25.71
N GLU A 8 -7.98 -2.66 26.31
CA GLU A 8 -8.77 -1.57 25.73
C GLU A 8 -7.90 -0.31 25.59
N GLU A 9 -7.11 0.03 26.61
CA GLU A 9 -6.13 1.13 26.54
C GLU A 9 -5.10 0.90 25.43
N LYS A 10 -4.62 -0.35 25.26
CA LYS A 10 -3.68 -0.67 24.19
C LYS A 10 -4.29 -0.50 22.80
N ILE A 11 -5.54 -0.91 22.59
CA ILE A 11 -6.23 -0.75 21.30
C ILE A 11 -6.35 0.74 20.99
N LYS A 12 -6.88 1.52 21.94
CA LYS A 12 -7.07 2.96 21.77
C LYS A 12 -5.74 3.69 21.52
N ILE A 13 -4.70 3.44 22.32
CA ILE A 13 -3.40 4.08 22.12
C ILE A 13 -2.80 3.72 20.75
N LYS A 14 -2.98 2.48 20.30
CA LYS A 14 -2.50 2.06 18.98
C LYS A 14 -3.22 2.81 17.86
N GLU A 15 -4.54 3.00 17.99
CA GLU A 15 -5.35 3.81 17.07
C GLU A 15 -4.90 5.27 17.10
N ASP A 16 -4.79 5.88 18.29
CA ASP A 16 -4.35 7.27 18.46
C ASP A 16 -2.96 7.53 17.84
N ILE A 17 -2.01 6.59 17.99
CA ILE A 17 -0.68 6.68 17.35
C ILE A 17 -0.81 6.60 15.83
N MET A 18 -1.66 5.71 15.30
CA MET A 18 -1.85 5.56 13.86
C MET A 18 -2.50 6.80 13.25
N GLU A 19 -3.54 7.35 13.88
CA GLU A 19 -4.19 8.59 13.46
C GLU A 19 -3.21 9.77 13.51
N THR A 20 -2.48 9.92 14.61
CA THR A 20 -1.45 10.97 14.72
C THR A 20 -0.36 10.80 13.65
N ALA A 21 0.02 9.56 13.33
CA ALA A 21 0.98 9.29 12.26
C ALA A 21 0.41 9.64 10.88
N LEU A 22 -0.87 9.38 10.63
CA LEU A 22 -1.58 9.78 9.41
C LEU A 22 -1.72 11.29 9.30
N ASP A 23 -1.96 11.99 10.40
CA ASP A 23 -2.01 13.46 10.40
C ASP A 23 -0.64 14.04 10.09
N LEU A 24 0.41 13.53 10.73
CA LEU A 24 1.79 13.92 10.41
C LEU A 24 2.15 13.59 8.96
N PHE A 25 1.61 12.50 8.43
CA PHE A 25 1.76 12.10 7.05
C PHE A 25 1.09 13.08 6.08
N HIS A 26 -0.16 13.48 6.34
CA HIS A 26 -0.95 14.38 5.49
C HIS A 26 -0.55 15.85 5.66
N GLU A 27 -0.38 16.35 6.88
CA GLU A 27 -0.05 17.75 7.19
C GLU A 27 1.42 18.10 6.93
N LYS A 28 2.32 17.11 7.00
CA LYS A 28 3.77 17.31 6.92
C LYS A 28 4.45 16.24 6.07
N GLY A 29 3.93 15.94 4.88
CA GLY A 29 4.63 15.12 3.88
C GLY A 29 6.08 15.57 3.59
N LYS A 30 6.53 16.73 4.09
CA LYS A 30 7.91 17.25 4.03
C LYS A 30 8.83 16.84 5.19
N LYS A 31 8.35 16.24 6.29
CA LYS A 31 9.17 15.87 7.46
C LYS A 31 9.13 14.37 7.73
N SER A 32 10.26 13.83 8.19
CA SER A 32 10.33 12.44 8.62
C SER A 32 9.49 12.21 9.88
N LEU A 33 8.89 11.03 9.98
CA LEU A 33 8.13 10.62 11.15
C LEU A 33 9.07 10.49 12.36
N SER A 34 8.70 11.04 13.52
CA SER A 34 9.47 10.96 14.75
C SER A 34 8.70 10.24 15.85
N ILE A 35 9.27 9.17 16.42
CA ILE A 35 8.66 8.44 17.55
C ILE A 35 8.43 9.39 18.72
N SER A 36 9.36 10.30 19.02
CA SER A 36 9.22 11.23 20.14
C SER A 36 8.13 12.28 19.89
N GLU A 37 7.95 12.76 18.66
CA GLU A 37 6.84 13.66 18.31
C GLU A 37 5.50 12.93 18.42
N LEU A 38 5.41 11.70 17.90
CA LEU A 38 4.22 10.87 17.98
C LEU A 38 3.79 10.62 19.43
N THR A 39 4.70 10.08 20.25
CA THR A 39 4.39 9.75 21.65
C THR A 39 4.02 11.00 22.45
N LYS A 40 4.65 12.14 22.16
CA LYS A 40 4.32 13.43 22.79
C LYS A 40 2.92 13.91 22.42
N ARG A 41 2.52 13.81 21.15
CA ARG A 41 1.16 14.20 20.70
C ARG A 41 0.07 13.30 21.28
N VAL A 42 0.34 12.00 21.37
CA VAL A 42 -0.59 11.01 21.95
C VAL A 42 -0.62 11.07 23.49
N GLY A 43 0.38 11.72 24.11
CA GLY A 43 0.44 11.87 25.57
C GLY A 43 0.96 10.64 26.31
N ILE A 44 1.81 9.83 25.67
CA ILE A 44 2.43 8.64 26.28
C ILE A 44 3.95 8.79 26.40
N ALA A 45 4.55 8.01 27.31
CA ALA A 45 6.01 7.94 27.40
C ALA A 45 6.60 7.31 26.12
N GLN A 46 7.75 7.79 25.66
CA GLN A 46 8.38 7.28 24.44
C GLN A 46 8.67 5.76 24.52
N GLY A 47 9.08 5.27 25.69
CA GLY A 47 9.30 3.83 25.91
C GLY A 47 8.04 2.97 25.74
N SER A 48 6.85 3.55 25.93
CA SER A 48 5.57 2.86 25.73
C SER A 48 5.29 2.53 24.27
N PHE A 49 5.89 3.25 23.32
CA PHE A 49 5.79 2.96 21.88
C PHE A 49 6.17 1.51 21.56
N TYR A 50 7.22 1.01 22.21
CA TYR A 50 7.78 -0.31 21.95
C TYR A 50 6.88 -1.47 22.41
N ASN A 51 5.79 -1.18 23.13
CA ASN A 51 4.72 -2.15 23.40
C ASN A 51 3.84 -2.44 22.19
N PHE A 52 3.89 -1.57 21.16
CA PHE A 52 3.02 -1.62 19.99
C PHE A 52 3.80 -1.94 18.70
N TRP A 53 4.98 -1.34 18.53
CA TRP A 53 5.87 -1.60 17.39
C TRP A 53 7.31 -1.81 17.86
N LYS A 54 8.00 -2.78 17.26
CA LYS A 54 9.42 -3.05 17.58
C LYS A 54 10.35 -1.88 17.23
N ASP A 55 10.02 -1.13 16.19
CA ASP A 55 10.82 -0.05 15.64
C ASP A 55 9.95 0.90 14.81
N LYS A 56 10.55 2.00 14.35
CA LYS A 56 9.90 2.99 13.49
C LYS A 56 9.47 2.39 12.15
N GLU A 57 10.25 1.47 11.58
CA GLU A 57 9.98 0.87 10.28
C GLU A 57 8.69 0.04 10.29
N SER A 58 8.45 -0.70 11.38
CA SER A 58 7.22 -1.44 11.60
C SER A 58 5.99 -0.53 11.63
N LEU A 59 6.10 0.66 12.23
CA LEU A 59 5.02 1.65 12.17
C LEU A 59 4.82 2.17 10.74
N ILE A 60 5.90 2.49 10.02
CA ILE A 60 5.82 2.98 8.63
C ILE A 60 5.10 1.97 7.73
N ILE A 61 5.38 0.68 7.90
CA ILE A 61 4.73 -0.37 7.09
C ILE A 61 3.24 -0.50 7.42
N ASP A 62 2.88 -0.45 8.70
CA ASP A 62 1.48 -0.45 9.11
C ASP A 62 0.73 0.76 8.53
N LEU A 63 1.38 1.93 8.54
CA LEU A 63 0.86 3.17 7.98
C LEU A 63 0.69 3.08 6.46
N MET A 64 1.68 2.53 5.74
CA MET A 64 1.57 2.30 4.29
C MET A 64 0.44 1.33 3.98
N ALA A 65 0.37 0.20 4.70
CA ALA A 65 -0.69 -0.79 4.50
C ALA A 65 -2.08 -0.20 4.75
N TYR A 66 -2.24 0.58 5.81
CA TYR A 66 -3.49 1.28 6.11
C TYR A 66 -3.88 2.25 4.98
N ARG A 67 -2.92 3.05 4.47
CA ARG A 67 -3.22 3.99 3.38
C ARG A 67 -3.57 3.28 2.08
N SER A 68 -2.88 2.19 1.78
CA SER A 68 -3.18 1.31 0.64
C SER A 68 -4.59 0.73 0.74
N ILE A 69 -5.00 0.23 1.92
CA ILE A 69 -6.37 -0.27 2.17
C ILE A 69 -7.41 0.80 1.84
N GLN A 70 -7.25 2.02 2.36
CA GLN A 70 -8.19 3.10 2.11
C GLN A 70 -8.35 3.37 0.61
N LYS A 71 -7.23 3.47 -0.12
CA LYS A 71 -7.24 3.75 -1.55
C LYS A 71 -7.87 2.59 -2.36
N LEU A 72 -7.59 1.34 -2.00
CA LEU A 72 -8.20 0.17 -2.63
C LEU A 72 -9.71 0.08 -2.35
N ASN A 73 -10.15 0.44 -1.15
CA ASN A 73 -11.58 0.51 -0.82
C ASN A 73 -12.30 1.63 -1.58
N ASP A 74 -11.61 2.73 -1.88
CA ASP A 74 -12.18 3.78 -2.74
C ASP A 74 -12.32 3.29 -4.19
N ILE A 75 -11.33 2.56 -4.71
CA ILE A 75 -11.39 1.93 -6.05
C ILE A 75 -12.52 0.90 -6.12
N GLU A 76 -12.79 0.18 -5.03
CA GLU A 76 -13.88 -0.80 -4.96
C GLU A 76 -15.26 -0.20 -5.24
N LYS A 77 -15.47 1.07 -4.88
CA LYS A 77 -16.70 1.81 -5.21
C LYS A 77 -16.89 2.03 -6.72
N GLU A 78 -15.81 1.92 -7.50
CA GLU A 78 -15.77 2.13 -8.95
C GLU A 78 -15.81 0.81 -9.74
N PHE A 79 -15.99 -0.34 -9.10
CA PHE A 79 -15.98 -1.65 -9.77
C PHE A 79 -16.98 -1.76 -10.93
N SER A 80 -18.11 -1.05 -10.89
CA SER A 80 -19.06 -1.03 -12.01
C SER A 80 -18.45 -0.51 -13.31
N ASN A 81 -17.46 0.39 -13.25
CA ASN A 81 -16.77 0.93 -14.42
C ASN A 81 -15.89 -0.12 -15.12
N SER A 82 -15.62 -1.25 -14.45
CA SER A 82 -14.81 -2.33 -15.00
C SER A 82 -15.57 -3.24 -15.96
N LEU A 83 -16.91 -3.25 -15.94
CA LEU A 83 -17.71 -4.25 -16.66
C LEU A 83 -17.56 -4.18 -18.18
N THR A 84 -17.34 -2.99 -18.73
CA THR A 84 -17.17 -2.80 -20.19
C THR A 84 -15.79 -3.25 -20.67
N ASN A 85 -14.76 -3.05 -19.86
CA ASN A 85 -13.40 -3.46 -20.21
C ASN A 85 -12.60 -3.81 -18.93
N PRO A 86 -12.76 -5.05 -18.41
CA PRO A 86 -12.13 -5.49 -17.17
C PRO A 86 -10.61 -5.35 -17.18
N LYS A 87 -9.99 -5.71 -18.31
CA LYS A 87 -8.54 -5.63 -18.53
C LYS A 87 -8.05 -4.19 -18.41
N LYS A 88 -8.63 -3.28 -19.19
CA LYS A 88 -8.24 -1.87 -19.16
C LYS A 88 -8.47 -1.25 -17.78
N PHE A 89 -9.62 -1.51 -17.17
CA PHE A 89 -9.91 -1.00 -15.83
C PHE A 89 -8.84 -1.38 -14.81
N LEU A 90 -8.47 -2.67 -14.75
CA LEU A 90 -7.48 -3.13 -13.80
C LEU A 90 -6.09 -2.58 -14.12
N SER A 91 -5.70 -2.55 -15.40
CA SER A 91 -4.44 -1.93 -15.82
C SER A 91 -4.36 -0.45 -15.43
N ASP A 92 -5.42 0.32 -15.69
CA ASP A 92 -5.50 1.74 -15.33
C ASP A 92 -5.46 1.94 -13.80
N VAL A 93 -6.11 1.07 -13.03
CA VAL A 93 -6.05 1.09 -11.56
C VAL A 93 -4.63 0.86 -11.06
N ILE A 94 -3.96 -0.20 -11.52
CA ILE A 94 -2.60 -0.54 -11.07
C ILE A 94 -1.62 0.55 -11.48
N TYR A 95 -1.71 1.04 -12.71
CA TYR A 95 -0.81 2.07 -13.24
C TYR A 95 -0.97 3.40 -12.48
N ARG A 96 -2.21 3.92 -12.34
CA ARG A 96 -2.46 5.13 -11.53
C ARG A 96 -2.00 4.96 -10.09
N TYR A 97 -2.18 3.77 -9.53
CA TYR A 97 -1.73 3.49 -8.17
C TYR A 97 -0.21 3.56 -8.06
N ALA A 98 0.50 2.93 -9.00
CA ALA A 98 1.95 2.87 -9.07
C ALA A 98 2.59 4.25 -9.31
N ILE A 99 2.09 5.04 -10.26
CA ILE A 99 2.59 6.40 -10.55
C ILE A 99 2.40 7.34 -9.35
N ASP A 100 1.21 7.35 -8.74
CA ASP A 100 0.95 8.16 -7.53
C ASP A 100 1.93 7.81 -6.39
N MET A 101 2.31 6.54 -6.25
CA MET A 101 3.33 6.14 -5.28
C MET A 101 4.71 6.69 -5.64
N VAL A 102 5.12 6.62 -6.91
CA VAL A 102 6.41 7.15 -7.38
C VAL A 102 6.48 8.67 -7.18
N GLU A 103 5.45 9.42 -7.58
CA GLU A 103 5.38 10.88 -7.39
C GLU A 103 5.50 11.28 -5.91
N LYS A 104 4.81 10.55 -5.04
CA LYS A 104 4.90 10.77 -3.59
C LYS A 104 6.29 10.46 -3.06
N THR A 105 6.99 9.48 -3.60
CA THR A 105 8.40 9.25 -3.20
C THR A 105 9.30 10.40 -3.61
N LYS A 106 9.05 11.08 -4.74
CA LYS A 106 9.85 12.25 -5.15
C LYS A 106 9.71 13.42 -4.17
N THR A 107 8.54 13.57 -3.55
CA THR A 107 8.20 14.76 -2.76
C THR A 107 8.10 14.52 -1.25
N GLN A 108 7.94 13.27 -0.81
CA GLN A 108 7.62 12.93 0.58
C GLN A 108 8.60 11.93 1.20
N PRO A 109 9.43 12.33 2.20
CA PRO A 109 10.46 11.48 2.78
C PRO A 109 9.97 10.17 3.37
N ILE A 110 8.75 10.13 3.90
CA ILE A 110 8.19 8.91 4.48
C ILE A 110 7.91 7.82 3.43
N TYR A 111 7.52 8.21 2.21
CA TYR A 111 7.37 7.27 1.10
C TYR A 111 8.73 6.77 0.60
N GLN A 112 9.76 7.62 0.61
CA GLN A 112 11.14 7.20 0.34
C GLN A 112 11.64 6.20 1.40
N GLU A 113 11.37 6.48 2.67
CA GLU A 113 11.74 5.60 3.78
C GLU A 113 11.02 4.26 3.67
N ALA A 114 9.71 4.27 3.38
CA ALA A 114 8.93 3.07 3.12
C ALA A 114 9.54 2.26 1.95
N PHE A 115 9.84 2.89 0.82
CA PHE A 115 10.42 2.20 -0.34
C PHE A 115 11.77 1.55 -0.03
N LYS A 116 12.63 2.22 0.75
CA LYS A 116 13.90 1.65 1.21
C LYS A 116 13.69 0.42 2.11
N ILE A 117 12.73 0.49 3.02
CA ILE A 117 12.38 -0.63 3.91
C ILE A 117 11.88 -1.84 3.10
N PHE A 118 11.08 -1.59 2.06
CA PHE A 118 10.59 -2.68 1.21
C PHE A 118 11.69 -3.24 0.30
N ALA A 119 12.58 -2.39 -0.22
CA ALA A 119 13.74 -2.81 -1.00
C ALA A 119 14.74 -3.65 -0.18
N SER A 120 14.77 -3.51 1.15
CA SER A 120 15.65 -4.29 2.03
C SER A 120 15.18 -5.74 2.30
N GLN A 121 14.14 -6.22 1.59
CA GLN A 121 13.71 -7.63 1.52
C GLN A 121 13.38 -8.35 2.84
N ASP A 122 12.79 -7.65 3.83
CA ASP A 122 12.20 -8.36 4.98
C ASP A 122 10.90 -9.07 4.53
N SER A 123 11.00 -10.38 4.32
CA SER A 123 9.93 -11.23 3.76
C SER A 123 8.61 -11.14 4.52
N LYS A 124 8.63 -10.88 5.84
CA LYS A 124 7.40 -10.74 6.64
C LYS A 124 6.67 -9.43 6.32
N LYS A 125 7.42 -8.36 6.09
CA LYS A 125 6.89 -7.02 5.78
C LYS A 125 6.33 -6.99 4.37
N VAL A 126 7.01 -7.63 3.41
CA VAL A 126 6.55 -7.82 2.03
C VAL A 126 5.25 -8.62 1.99
N LYS A 127 5.18 -9.75 2.70
CA LYS A 127 4.00 -10.63 2.72
C LYS A 127 2.71 -9.93 3.17
N ARG A 128 2.81 -8.93 4.05
CA ARG A 128 1.63 -8.16 4.50
C ARG A 128 1.04 -7.30 3.38
N VAL A 129 1.90 -6.71 2.55
CA VAL A 129 1.47 -5.91 1.40
C VAL A 129 0.94 -6.82 0.29
N GLU A 130 1.53 -8.01 0.11
CA GLU A 130 1.01 -9.02 -0.83
C GLU A 130 -0.41 -9.48 -0.46
N ASN A 131 -0.65 -9.79 0.83
CA ASN A 131 -1.97 -10.19 1.30
C ASN A 131 -3.03 -9.12 1.02
N LEU A 132 -2.69 -7.84 1.21
CA LEU A 132 -3.60 -6.73 0.95
C LEU A 132 -4.07 -6.68 -0.50
N TYR A 133 -3.14 -6.77 -1.46
CA TYR A 133 -3.52 -6.76 -2.88
C TYR A 133 -4.29 -8.02 -3.25
N GLY A 134 -3.95 -9.17 -2.66
CA GLY A 134 -4.71 -10.42 -2.82
C GLY A 134 -6.18 -10.27 -2.43
N ASP A 135 -6.47 -9.67 -1.27
CA ASP A 135 -7.84 -9.45 -0.80
C ASP A 135 -8.63 -8.50 -1.73
N PHE A 136 -7.98 -7.46 -2.27
CA PHE A 136 -8.60 -6.56 -3.24
C PHE A 136 -8.91 -7.29 -4.56
N VAL A 137 -7.95 -8.07 -5.07
CA VAL A 137 -8.10 -8.86 -6.29
C VAL A 137 -9.22 -9.88 -6.14
N ASP A 138 -9.35 -10.55 -4.99
CA ASP A 138 -10.47 -11.46 -4.71
C ASP A 138 -11.82 -10.78 -4.89
N ARG A 139 -12.01 -9.61 -4.27
CA ARG A 139 -13.28 -8.88 -4.36
C ARG A 139 -13.60 -8.43 -5.78
N LEU A 140 -12.59 -8.01 -6.54
CA LEU A 140 -12.75 -7.64 -7.95
C LEU A 140 -13.11 -8.84 -8.83
N ILE A 141 -12.42 -9.97 -8.65
CA ILE A 141 -12.69 -11.22 -9.37
C ILE A 141 -14.12 -11.71 -9.08
N ASP A 142 -14.51 -11.73 -7.80
CA ASP A 142 -15.87 -12.09 -7.40
C ASP A 142 -16.92 -11.19 -8.05
N TYR A 143 -16.64 -9.88 -8.12
CA TYR A 143 -17.51 -8.93 -8.80
C TYR A 143 -17.60 -9.21 -10.31
N TRP A 144 -16.49 -9.49 -10.99
CA TRP A 144 -16.49 -9.82 -12.42
C TRP A 144 -17.26 -11.10 -12.73
N TYR A 145 -17.06 -12.17 -11.96
CA TYR A 145 -17.81 -13.41 -12.17
C TYR A 145 -19.31 -13.24 -11.91
N LYS A 146 -19.71 -12.51 -10.86
CA LYS A 146 -21.13 -12.22 -10.58
C LYS A 146 -21.83 -11.47 -11.72
N ASN A 147 -21.08 -10.68 -12.49
CA ASN A 147 -21.62 -9.87 -13.59
C ASN A 147 -21.30 -10.46 -14.97
N ASN A 148 -20.75 -11.69 -15.05
CA ASN A 148 -20.33 -12.31 -16.31
C ASN A 148 -19.39 -11.44 -17.16
N ALA A 149 -18.54 -10.64 -16.51
CA ALA A 149 -17.61 -9.74 -17.20
C ALA A 149 -16.35 -10.46 -17.73
N VAL A 150 -16.06 -11.65 -17.20
CA VAL A 150 -14.88 -12.47 -17.52
C VAL A 150 -15.27 -13.95 -17.58
N LYS A 151 -14.54 -14.74 -18.38
CA LYS A 151 -14.63 -16.21 -18.44
C LYS A 151 -13.72 -16.89 -17.44
N THR A 152 -12.46 -16.48 -17.43
CA THR A 152 -11.42 -17.06 -16.56
C THR A 152 -10.48 -15.96 -16.07
N VAL A 153 -10.00 -16.12 -14.84
CA VAL A 153 -9.02 -15.21 -14.22
C VAL A 153 -8.02 -16.00 -13.41
N ASP A 154 -6.73 -15.73 -13.60
CA ASP A 154 -5.66 -16.22 -12.73
C ASP A 154 -5.36 -15.17 -11.64
N LYS A 155 -5.82 -15.46 -10.42
CA LYS A 155 -5.60 -14.62 -9.24
C LYS A 155 -4.13 -14.36 -8.95
N GLN A 156 -3.28 -15.38 -9.08
CA GLN A 156 -1.86 -15.24 -8.76
C GLN A 156 -1.18 -14.33 -9.79
N GLY A 157 -1.55 -14.48 -11.06
CA GLY A 157 -1.14 -13.59 -12.14
C GLY A 157 -1.52 -12.13 -11.88
N LEU A 158 -2.77 -11.87 -11.47
CA LEU A 158 -3.21 -10.51 -11.15
C LEU A 158 -2.55 -9.94 -9.90
N SER A 159 -2.38 -10.74 -8.84
CA SER A 159 -1.62 -10.33 -7.65
C SER A 159 -0.18 -9.97 -8.02
N ASN A 160 0.44 -10.73 -8.93
CA ASN A 160 1.79 -10.46 -9.41
C ASN A 160 1.88 -9.13 -10.17
N ALA A 161 0.82 -8.67 -10.85
CA ALA A 161 0.81 -7.35 -11.48
C ALA A 161 1.01 -6.22 -10.46
N PHE A 162 0.38 -6.31 -9.28
CA PHE A 162 0.59 -5.34 -8.20
C PHE A 162 2.00 -5.45 -7.60
N ILE A 163 2.45 -6.69 -7.31
CA ILE A 163 3.75 -6.94 -6.70
C ILE A 163 4.88 -6.44 -7.62
N GLY A 164 4.87 -6.82 -8.90
CA GLY A 164 5.91 -6.38 -9.82
C GLY A 164 5.86 -4.88 -10.11
N SER A 165 4.67 -4.27 -10.17
CA SER A 165 4.57 -2.80 -10.27
C SER A 165 5.20 -2.12 -9.07
N PHE A 166 4.97 -2.66 -7.87
CA PHE A 166 5.60 -2.16 -6.65
C PHE A 166 7.12 -2.37 -6.65
N VAL A 167 7.63 -3.50 -7.14
CA VAL A 167 9.07 -3.74 -7.29
C VAL A 167 9.70 -2.76 -8.28
N LEU A 168 9.07 -2.54 -9.44
CA LEU A 168 9.53 -1.55 -10.42
C LEU A 168 9.54 -0.14 -9.81
N CYS A 169 8.46 0.26 -9.15
CA CYS A 169 8.36 1.57 -8.50
C CYS A 169 9.37 1.73 -7.37
N SER A 170 9.59 0.73 -6.52
CA SER A 170 10.59 0.82 -5.43
C SER A 170 12.03 0.94 -5.93
N ASN A 171 12.27 0.58 -7.19
CA ASN A 171 13.57 0.62 -7.85
C ASN A 171 13.63 1.65 -9.00
N TYR A 172 12.68 2.60 -9.07
CA TYR A 172 12.55 3.54 -10.19
C TYR A 172 13.83 4.34 -10.46
N ILE A 173 14.65 4.59 -9.42
CA ILE A 173 15.93 5.30 -9.52
C ILE A 173 16.96 4.60 -10.41
N HIS A 174 16.76 3.31 -10.70
CA HIS A 174 17.63 2.52 -11.58
C HIS A 174 17.17 2.55 -13.05
N PHE A 175 15.99 3.11 -13.33
CA PHE A 175 15.46 3.25 -14.67
C PHE A 175 15.80 4.63 -15.24
N ASN A 176 15.83 4.72 -16.58
CA ASN A 176 15.84 6.01 -17.25
C ASN A 176 14.47 6.70 -17.05
N GLU A 177 14.48 7.99 -16.71
CA GLU A 177 13.28 8.76 -16.37
C GLU A 177 12.28 8.84 -17.54
N ASP A 178 12.78 8.94 -18.78
CA ASP A 178 11.95 9.08 -19.99
C ASP A 178 11.23 7.77 -20.36
N THR A 179 11.75 6.62 -19.94
CA THR A 179 11.22 5.30 -20.31
C THR A 179 10.53 4.55 -19.18
N PHE A 180 10.71 4.98 -17.93
CA PHE A 180 10.22 4.23 -16.77
C PHE A 180 8.70 4.01 -16.80
N GLU A 181 7.93 5.05 -17.10
CA GLU A 181 6.47 4.95 -17.13
C GLU A 181 5.99 4.02 -18.26
N GLU A 182 6.64 4.06 -19.42
CA GLU A 182 6.35 3.16 -20.53
C GLU A 182 6.62 1.70 -20.14
N VAL A 183 7.77 1.42 -19.54
CA VAL A 183 8.13 0.07 -19.06
C VAL A 183 7.12 -0.44 -18.03
N LEU A 184 6.74 0.41 -17.09
CA LEU A 184 5.74 0.09 -16.06
C LEU A 184 4.37 -0.21 -16.71
N HIS A 185 3.94 0.62 -17.65
CA HIS A 185 2.68 0.44 -18.36
C HIS A 185 2.65 -0.88 -19.15
N ILE A 186 3.70 -1.14 -19.95
CA ILE A 186 3.85 -2.39 -20.72
C ILE A 186 3.81 -3.60 -19.79
N TYR A 187 4.52 -3.55 -18.67
CA TYR A 187 4.52 -4.62 -17.67
C TYR A 187 3.10 -4.90 -17.16
N ILE A 188 2.39 -3.85 -16.71
CA ILE A 188 1.04 -3.97 -16.13
C ILE A 188 0.06 -4.54 -17.16
N GLU A 189 0.00 -3.94 -18.35
CA GLU A 189 -0.92 -4.38 -19.41
C GLU A 189 -0.63 -5.81 -19.84
N SER A 190 0.64 -6.18 -20.00
CA SER A 190 1.02 -7.53 -20.43
C SER A 190 0.56 -8.59 -19.43
N ILE A 191 0.74 -8.35 -18.12
CA ILE A 191 0.33 -9.28 -17.08
C ILE A 191 -1.20 -9.37 -17.01
N VAL A 192 -1.91 -8.23 -16.95
CA VAL A 192 -3.38 -8.24 -16.88
C VAL A 192 -4.00 -8.89 -18.12
N ASN A 193 -3.50 -8.58 -19.32
CA ASN A 193 -3.99 -9.17 -20.57
C ASN A 193 -3.77 -10.69 -20.63
N ARG A 194 -2.66 -11.18 -20.05
CA ARG A 194 -2.30 -12.60 -20.03
C ARG A 194 -3.19 -13.41 -19.10
N TYR A 195 -3.60 -12.83 -17.97
CA TYR A 195 -4.24 -13.55 -16.86
C TYR A 195 -5.74 -13.27 -16.70
N VAL A 196 -6.34 -12.53 -17.61
CA VAL A 196 -7.79 -12.32 -17.71
C VAL A 196 -8.27 -12.78 -19.07
N GLU A 197 -9.32 -13.60 -19.10
CA GLU A 197 -10.04 -13.99 -20.30
C GLU A 197 -11.46 -13.42 -20.24
N ILE A 198 -11.88 -12.72 -21.30
CA ILE A 198 -13.23 -12.11 -21.43
C ILE A 198 -14.09 -12.99 -22.34
#